data_AF-A0A6U8XUR0-F1
#
_entry.id   AF-A0A6U8XUR0-F1
#
_cell.length_a   1.000
_cell.length_b   1.000
_cell.length_c   1.000
_cell.angle_alpha   90.00
_cell.angle_beta   90.00
_cell.angle_gamma   90.00
#
_symmetry.space_group_name_H-M   'P 1'
#
loop_
_entity.id
_entity.type
_entity.pdbx_description
1 polymer ?
#
loop_
_entity_poly.entity_id
_entity_poly.type
_entity_poly.pdbx_seq_one_letter_code
_entity_poly.pdbx_strand_id
1 'polypeptide(L)'
;MTTQESPKSSLGPATMLTTMFSAPWFAVNWFTQHEGLHSHGGKDMKLAMYSLTTYFLVWYFIMARQGSSKAVVNEEFLKTEHAKKPDAVAWFTSLDRSFLNMQEQCPMFLSSFMVYAIFVSPIKAAYVGWAYSFLTALYPALHPKVPLLFITTFPRYFLIFFMITGCVVAAIRT
;
A
#
# COMPACT_ATOMS: atom_id res chain seq x y z
N MET A 1 33.29 -19.91 27.63
CA MET A 1 31.93 -20.22 27.15
C MET A 1 31.29 -18.93 26.69
N THR A 2 30.99 -18.80 25.40
CA THR A 2 30.17 -17.71 24.86
C THR A 2 28.70 -18.06 25.10
N THR A 3 27.99 -17.25 25.88
CA THR A 3 26.54 -17.37 26.06
C THR A 3 25.85 -17.02 24.75
N GLN A 4 25.34 -18.03 24.06
CA GLN A 4 24.52 -17.85 22.87
C GLN A 4 23.16 -17.28 23.31
N GLU A 5 22.94 -15.97 23.13
CA GLU A 5 21.65 -15.35 23.43
C GLU A 5 20.54 -16.05 22.62
N SER A 6 19.45 -16.44 23.29
CA SER A 6 18.30 -16.97 22.58
C SER A 6 17.66 -15.88 21.73
N PRO A 7 17.23 -16.17 20.48
CA PRO A 7 16.63 -15.16 19.63
C PRO A 7 15.36 -14.60 20.27
N LYS A 8 15.34 -13.28 20.49
CA LYS A 8 14.20 -12.56 21.08
C LYS A 8 12.96 -12.74 20.22
N SER A 9 11.86 -13.17 20.83
CA SER A 9 10.61 -13.48 20.12
C SER A 9 10.05 -12.26 19.39
N SER A 10 9.95 -12.35 18.06
CA SER A 10 9.39 -11.31 17.20
C SER A 10 7.87 -11.22 17.22
N LEU A 11 7.18 -12.21 17.82
CA LEU A 11 5.72 -12.29 17.92
C LEU A 11 5.10 -11.13 18.70
N GLY A 12 5.75 -10.66 19.78
CA GLY A 12 5.24 -9.55 20.59
C GLY A 12 5.09 -8.25 19.79
N PRO A 13 6.18 -7.71 19.21
CA PRO A 13 6.13 -6.50 18.39
C PRO A 13 5.21 -6.64 17.16
N ALA A 14 5.20 -7.80 16.49
CA ALA A 14 4.36 -8.03 15.31
C ALA A 14 2.86 -8.04 15.66
N THR A 15 2.49 -8.69 16.78
CA THR A 15 1.12 -8.67 17.31
C THR A 15 0.71 -7.26 17.67
N MET A 16 1.55 -6.52 18.41
CA MET A 16 1.28 -5.14 18.82
C MET A 16 1.01 -4.23 17.63
N LEU A 17 1.87 -4.26 16.59
CA LEU A 17 1.66 -3.49 15.36
C LEU A 17 0.35 -3.87 14.67
N THR A 18 0.08 -5.16 14.53
CA THR A 18 -1.16 -5.65 13.89
C THR A 18 -2.41 -5.18 14.64
N THR A 19 -2.41 -5.24 15.98
CA THR A 19 -3.49 -4.72 16.82
C THR A 19 -3.63 -3.20 16.69
N MET A 20 -2.53 -2.44 16.66
CA MET A 20 -2.56 -0.98 16.50
C MET A 20 -3.18 -0.54 15.16
N PHE A 21 -2.97 -1.31 14.08
CA PHE A 21 -3.61 -1.02 12.79
C PHE A 21 -5.05 -1.53 12.70
N SER A 22 -5.36 -2.70 13.26
CA SER A 22 -6.67 -3.35 13.09
C SER A 22 -7.75 -2.85 14.07
N ALA A 23 -7.43 -2.69 15.36
CA ALA A 23 -8.44 -2.37 16.38
C ALA A 23 -9.14 -1.01 16.16
N PRO A 24 -8.45 0.10 15.79
CA PRO A 24 -9.12 1.37 15.52
C PRO A 24 -10.07 1.29 14.33
N TRP A 25 -9.66 0.63 13.24
CA TRP A 25 -10.52 0.48 12.06
C TRP A 25 -11.67 -0.49 12.25
N PHE A 26 -11.48 -1.53 13.06
CA PHE A 26 -12.59 -2.37 13.49
C PHE A 26 -13.63 -1.55 14.26
N ALA A 27 -13.21 -0.70 15.21
CA ALA A 27 -14.12 0.19 15.93
C ALA A 27 -14.83 1.20 15.01
N VAL A 28 -14.09 1.85 14.09
CA VAL A 28 -14.69 2.78 13.10
C VAL A 28 -15.72 2.06 12.24
N ASN A 29 -15.40 0.89 11.66
CA ASN A 29 -16.35 0.14 10.85
C ASN A 29 -17.54 -0.37 11.67
N TRP A 30 -17.32 -0.77 12.92
CA TRP A 30 -18.41 -1.14 13.84
C TRP A 30 -19.43 -0.01 13.98
N PHE A 31 -19.00 1.22 14.21
CA PHE A 31 -19.92 2.35 14.38
C PHE A 31 -20.43 2.97 13.07
N THR A 32 -19.80 2.73 11.91
CA THR A 32 -20.11 3.44 10.64
C THR A 32 -20.63 2.58 9.48
N GLN A 33 -20.75 1.25 9.65
CA GLN A 33 -21.09 0.29 8.58
C GLN A 33 -22.20 0.76 7.60
N HIS A 34 -23.49 0.54 7.90
CA HIS A 34 -24.01 -0.27 9.01
C HIS A 34 -24.29 -1.74 8.62
N GLU A 35 -24.48 -1.97 7.31
CA GLU A 35 -25.04 -3.16 6.63
C GLU A 35 -24.20 -4.45 6.71
N GLY A 36 -24.86 -5.58 6.42
CA GLY A 36 -24.24 -6.90 6.24
C GLY A 36 -23.74 -7.15 4.80
N LEU A 37 -23.16 -8.33 4.55
CA LEU A 37 -22.59 -8.68 3.24
C LEU A 37 -23.68 -8.80 2.18
N HIS A 38 -23.52 -8.10 1.06
CA HIS A 38 -24.38 -8.23 -0.10
C HIS A 38 -23.60 -7.94 -1.39
N SER A 39 -23.88 -8.69 -2.46
CA SER A 39 -23.13 -8.57 -3.72
C SER A 39 -23.62 -7.37 -4.55
N HIS A 40 -22.70 -6.49 -4.91
CA HIS A 40 -22.96 -5.28 -5.72
C HIS A 40 -22.96 -5.56 -7.22
N GLY A 41 -23.84 -4.90 -7.96
CA GLY A 41 -23.99 -5.07 -9.40
C GLY A 41 -22.93 -4.32 -10.22
N GLY A 42 -22.76 -4.71 -11.48
CA GLY A 42 -21.82 -4.04 -12.40
C GLY A 42 -22.12 -2.55 -12.66
N LYS A 43 -23.33 -2.08 -12.38
CA LYS A 43 -23.69 -0.65 -12.46
C LYS A 43 -23.09 0.14 -11.28
N ASP A 44 -23.07 -0.46 -10.10
CA ASP A 44 -22.64 0.17 -8.84
C ASP A 44 -21.12 0.13 -8.71
N MET A 45 -20.50 -0.94 -9.24
CA MET A 45 -19.06 -1.15 -9.29
C MET A 45 -18.28 -0.15 -10.17
N LYS A 46 -18.94 0.68 -10.99
CA LYS A 46 -18.27 1.60 -11.95
C LYS A 46 -17.22 2.49 -11.28
N LEU A 47 -17.55 3.09 -10.14
CA LEU A 47 -16.65 4.01 -9.44
C LEU A 47 -15.41 3.27 -8.88
N ALA A 48 -15.63 2.07 -8.33
CA ALA A 48 -14.56 1.20 -7.88
C ALA A 48 -13.65 0.78 -9.05
N MET A 49 -14.22 0.44 -10.21
CA MET A 49 -13.43 0.08 -11.38
C MET A 49 -12.57 1.25 -11.90
N TYR A 50 -13.07 2.50 -11.92
CA TYR A 50 -12.26 3.67 -12.26
C TYR A 50 -11.12 3.91 -11.26
N SER A 51 -11.37 3.68 -9.98
CA SER A 51 -10.35 3.76 -8.92
C SER A 51 -9.28 2.68 -9.07
N LEU A 52 -9.67 1.44 -9.38
CA LEU A 52 -8.75 0.34 -9.69
C LEU A 52 -7.94 0.59 -10.98
N THR A 53 -8.56 1.14 -12.03
CA THR A 53 -7.83 1.58 -13.23
C THR A 53 -6.81 2.67 -12.89
N THR A 54 -7.16 3.61 -12.01
CA THR A 54 -6.22 4.65 -11.53
C THR A 54 -5.02 4.02 -10.82
N TYR A 55 -5.24 3.00 -9.98
CA TYR A 55 -4.15 2.24 -9.35
C TYR A 55 -3.23 1.57 -10.38
N PHE A 56 -3.79 0.91 -11.40
CA PHE A 56 -2.98 0.29 -12.46
C PHE A 56 -2.21 1.31 -13.30
N LEU A 57 -2.77 2.51 -13.56
CA LEU A 57 -2.02 3.58 -14.23
C LEU A 57 -0.83 4.06 -13.39
N VAL A 58 -1.02 4.24 -12.07
CA VAL A 58 0.09 4.54 -11.14
C VAL A 58 1.12 3.40 -11.12
N TRP A 59 0.67 2.15 -11.16
CA TRP A 59 1.54 0.97 -11.20
C TRP A 59 2.45 0.97 -12.43
N TYR A 60 1.88 1.10 -13.62
CA TYR A 60 2.63 1.16 -14.86
C TYR A 60 3.54 2.39 -14.93
N PHE A 61 3.13 3.53 -14.38
CA PHE A 61 3.99 4.71 -14.28
C PHE A 61 5.22 4.47 -13.39
N ILE A 62 5.06 3.87 -12.20
CA ILE A 62 6.19 3.58 -11.30
C ILE A 62 7.09 2.48 -11.88
N MET A 63 6.51 1.45 -12.51
CA MET A 63 7.26 0.43 -13.25
C MET A 63 8.09 1.03 -14.39
N ALA A 64 7.47 1.87 -15.22
CA ALA A 64 8.14 2.56 -16.32
C ALA A 64 9.26 3.48 -15.81
N ARG A 65 9.02 4.20 -14.70
CA ARG A 65 10.06 5.00 -14.02
C ARG A 65 11.25 4.15 -13.59
N GLN A 66 11.03 2.97 -12.99
CA GLN A 66 12.13 2.09 -12.57
C GLN A 66 12.92 1.55 -13.78
N GLY A 67 12.21 1.04 -14.80
CA GLY A 67 12.83 0.43 -15.99
C GLY A 67 13.60 1.45 -16.84
N SER A 68 12.94 2.52 -17.29
CA SER A 68 13.54 3.52 -18.19
C SER A 68 14.74 4.25 -17.55
N SER A 69 14.62 4.66 -16.29
CA SER A 69 15.67 5.41 -15.57
C SER A 69 16.97 4.61 -15.41
N LYS A 70 16.92 3.27 -15.44
CA LYS A 70 18.08 2.39 -15.34
C LYS A 70 18.57 1.89 -16.69
N ALA A 71 17.68 1.31 -17.49
CA ALA A 71 18.06 0.56 -18.69
C ALA A 71 18.14 1.42 -19.96
N VAL A 72 17.50 2.59 -19.99
CA VAL A 72 17.40 3.42 -21.21
C VAL A 72 18.16 4.74 -21.07
N VAL A 73 18.14 5.36 -19.89
CA VAL A 73 18.61 6.75 -19.73
C VAL A 73 20.03 6.87 -19.15
N ASN A 74 20.50 5.92 -18.34
CA ASN A 74 21.69 6.13 -17.49
C ASN A 74 22.74 5.00 -17.49
N GLU A 75 22.74 4.07 -18.44
CA GLU A 75 23.69 2.93 -18.40
C GLU A 75 25.16 3.37 -18.44
N GLU A 76 25.48 4.42 -19.19
CA GLU A 76 26.82 5.02 -19.20
C GLU A 76 27.10 5.85 -17.94
N PHE A 77 26.12 6.64 -17.48
CA PHE A 77 26.26 7.43 -16.25
C PHE A 77 26.59 6.55 -15.04
N LEU A 78 25.95 5.37 -14.94
CA LEU A 78 26.20 4.36 -13.92
C LEU A 78 27.66 3.87 -13.85
N LYS A 79 28.42 3.99 -14.95
CA LYS A 79 29.83 3.59 -15.03
C LYS A 79 30.79 4.70 -14.56
N THR A 80 30.28 5.91 -14.27
CA THR A 80 31.09 7.07 -13.85
C THR A 80 31.27 7.15 -12.33
N GLU A 81 32.33 7.82 -11.88
CA GLU A 81 32.51 8.17 -10.46
C GLU A 81 31.39 9.07 -9.91
N HIS A 82 30.62 9.77 -10.77
CA HIS A 82 29.49 10.58 -10.33
C HIS A 82 28.28 9.75 -9.91
N ALA A 83 28.08 8.55 -10.44
CA ALA A 83 27.03 7.64 -9.98
C ALA A 83 27.28 7.11 -8.55
N LYS A 84 28.53 7.16 -8.07
CA LYS A 84 28.90 6.79 -6.69
C LYS A 84 28.63 7.89 -5.65
N LYS A 85 28.25 9.11 -6.08
CA LYS A 85 27.89 10.19 -5.14
C LYS A 85 26.64 9.81 -4.34
N PRO A 86 26.55 10.18 -3.04
CA PRO A 86 25.42 9.80 -2.18
C PRO A 86 24.04 10.12 -2.76
N ASP A 87 23.87 11.29 -3.39
CA ASP A 87 22.59 11.71 -3.97
C ASP A 87 22.16 10.84 -5.16
N ALA A 88 23.13 10.43 -6.01
CA ALA A 88 22.87 9.54 -7.14
C ALA A 88 22.48 8.15 -6.63
N VAL A 89 23.22 7.60 -5.66
CA VAL A 89 22.91 6.31 -5.02
C VAL A 89 21.53 6.35 -4.34
N ALA A 90 21.19 7.42 -3.63
CA ALA A 90 19.88 7.61 -3.01
C ALA A 90 18.75 7.69 -4.05
N TRP A 91 18.98 8.39 -5.17
CA TRP A 91 18.03 8.46 -6.27
C TRP A 91 17.82 7.08 -6.94
N PHE A 92 18.89 6.36 -7.29
CA PHE A 92 18.78 5.00 -7.85
C PHE A 92 18.07 4.04 -6.90
N THR A 93 18.39 4.09 -5.60
CA THR A 93 17.71 3.30 -4.57
C THR A 93 16.22 3.63 -4.50
N SER A 94 15.83 4.90 -4.72
CA SER A 94 14.43 5.31 -4.78
C SER A 94 13.67 4.72 -5.97
N LEU A 95 14.34 4.34 -7.07
CA LEU A 95 13.70 3.71 -8.22
C LEU A 95 13.18 2.33 -7.83
N ASP A 96 14.06 1.48 -7.31
CA ASP A 96 13.72 0.11 -6.92
C ASP A 96 12.78 0.08 -5.72
N ARG A 97 13.10 0.82 -4.66
CA ARG A 97 12.31 0.79 -3.43
C ARG A 97 10.88 1.30 -3.62
N SER A 98 10.66 2.24 -4.55
CA SER A 98 9.30 2.68 -4.88
C SER A 98 8.47 1.56 -5.53
N PHE A 99 9.05 0.82 -6.46
CA PHE A 99 8.35 -0.26 -7.14
C PHE A 99 8.18 -1.49 -6.23
N LEU A 100 9.24 -1.91 -5.54
CA LEU A 100 9.21 -3.02 -4.57
C LEU A 100 8.19 -2.75 -3.45
N ASN A 101 8.16 -1.55 -2.87
CA ASN A 101 7.19 -1.25 -1.81
C ASN A 101 5.73 -1.24 -2.28
N MET A 102 5.50 -0.93 -3.56
CA MET A 102 4.18 -1.06 -4.18
C MET A 102 3.84 -2.54 -4.45
N GLN A 103 4.81 -3.36 -4.88
CA GLN A 103 4.63 -4.80 -5.04
C GLN A 103 4.34 -5.51 -3.70
N GLU A 104 5.08 -5.20 -2.64
CA GLU A 104 4.91 -5.74 -1.28
C GLU A 104 3.47 -5.57 -0.76
N GLN A 105 2.86 -4.42 -1.01
CA GLN A 105 1.49 -4.12 -0.55
C GLN A 105 0.40 -4.54 -1.55
N CYS A 106 0.75 -4.84 -2.80
CA CYS A 106 -0.19 -5.13 -3.88
C CYS A 106 -1.21 -6.24 -3.56
N PRO A 107 -0.79 -7.43 -3.07
CA PRO A 107 -1.72 -8.53 -2.87
C PRO A 107 -2.78 -8.17 -1.82
N MET A 108 -2.37 -7.49 -0.75
CA MET A 108 -3.27 -7.04 0.31
C MET A 108 -4.18 -5.91 -0.14
N PHE A 109 -3.67 -4.93 -0.89
CA PHE A 109 -4.50 -3.86 -1.45
C PHE A 109 -5.55 -4.40 -2.42
N LEU A 110 -5.15 -5.16 -3.44
CA LEU A 110 -6.07 -5.65 -4.47
C LEU A 110 -7.12 -6.61 -3.91
N SER A 111 -6.73 -7.55 -3.05
CA SER A 111 -7.68 -8.50 -2.44
C SER A 111 -8.69 -7.79 -1.54
N SER A 112 -8.22 -6.95 -0.60
CA SER A 112 -9.12 -6.21 0.31
C SER A 112 -10.00 -5.21 -0.44
N PHE A 113 -9.47 -4.52 -1.45
CA PHE A 113 -10.24 -3.62 -2.32
C PHE A 113 -11.36 -4.35 -3.06
N MET A 114 -11.04 -5.47 -3.73
CA MET A 114 -12.03 -6.19 -4.52
C MET A 114 -13.12 -6.81 -3.65
N VAL A 115 -12.76 -7.44 -2.53
CA VAL A 115 -13.74 -8.03 -1.59
C VAL A 115 -14.61 -6.94 -0.97
N TYR A 116 -14.03 -5.82 -0.52
CA TYR A 116 -14.79 -4.72 0.07
C TYR A 116 -15.69 -4.00 -0.95
N ALA A 117 -15.22 -3.82 -2.19
CA ALA A 117 -16.03 -3.26 -3.26
C ALA A 117 -17.21 -4.18 -3.64
N ILE A 118 -16.97 -5.48 -3.82
CA ILE A 118 -18.00 -6.44 -4.25
C ILE A 118 -19.05 -6.68 -3.16
N PHE A 119 -18.65 -6.79 -1.89
CA PHE A 119 -19.54 -7.30 -0.83
C PHE A 119 -19.95 -6.29 0.24
N VAL A 120 -19.37 -5.08 0.24
CA VAL A 120 -19.62 -4.08 1.29
C VAL A 120 -20.02 -2.72 0.72
N SER A 121 -19.15 -2.05 -0.03
CA SER A 121 -19.46 -0.74 -0.59
C SER A 121 -18.52 -0.34 -1.75
N PRO A 122 -18.98 -0.39 -3.01
CA PRO A 122 -18.21 0.07 -4.17
C PRO A 122 -17.80 1.54 -4.08
N ILE A 123 -18.67 2.39 -3.50
CA ILE A 123 -18.45 3.83 -3.38
C ILE A 123 -17.35 4.12 -2.36
N LYS A 124 -17.43 3.55 -1.14
CA LYS A 124 -16.37 3.70 -0.12
C LYS A 124 -15.06 3.09 -0.63
N ALA A 125 -15.11 1.94 -1.30
CA ALA A 125 -13.94 1.33 -1.94
C ALA A 125 -13.27 2.28 -2.94
N ALA A 126 -14.03 2.92 -3.82
CA ALA A 126 -13.49 3.83 -4.83
C ALA A 126 -12.68 5.00 -4.22
N TYR A 127 -13.21 5.66 -3.18
CA TYR A 127 -12.51 6.73 -2.47
C TYR A 127 -11.23 6.23 -1.79
N VAL A 128 -11.30 5.06 -1.14
CA VAL A 128 -10.13 4.41 -0.52
C VAL A 128 -9.06 4.07 -1.55
N GLY A 129 -9.45 3.50 -2.71
CA GLY A 129 -8.52 3.16 -3.79
C GLY A 129 -7.87 4.37 -4.44
N TRP A 130 -8.57 5.50 -4.56
CA TRP A 130 -7.98 6.75 -5.07
C TRP A 130 -7.00 7.35 -4.08
N ALA A 131 -7.36 7.40 -2.78
CA ALA A 131 -6.44 7.84 -1.73
C ALA A 131 -5.18 6.95 -1.68
N TYR A 132 -5.35 5.63 -1.76
CA TYR A 132 -4.25 4.66 -1.81
C TYR A 132 -3.34 4.86 -3.03
N SER A 133 -3.94 5.09 -4.20
CA SER A 133 -3.23 5.34 -5.47
C SER A 133 -2.44 6.65 -5.42
N PHE A 134 -3.04 7.72 -4.90
CA PHE A 134 -2.37 9.00 -4.69
C PHE A 134 -1.16 8.87 -3.75
N LEU A 135 -1.32 8.22 -2.59
CA LEU A 135 -0.24 7.98 -1.63
C LEU A 135 0.88 7.12 -2.24
N THR A 136 0.53 6.17 -3.11
CA THR A 136 1.48 5.34 -3.85
C THR A 136 2.25 6.16 -4.90
N ALA A 137 1.57 7.04 -5.64
CA ALA A 137 2.19 7.96 -6.60
C ALA A 137 3.09 9.01 -5.91
N LEU A 138 2.78 9.40 -4.66
CA LEU A 138 3.57 10.33 -3.86
C LEU A 138 4.81 9.68 -3.22
N TYR A 139 4.81 8.36 -2.99
CA TYR A 139 5.89 7.64 -2.32
C TYR A 139 7.31 7.90 -2.91
N PRO A 140 7.54 7.91 -4.24
CA PRO A 140 8.86 8.15 -4.81
C PRO A 140 9.47 9.50 -4.45
N ALA A 141 8.63 10.54 -4.25
CA ALA A 141 9.09 11.88 -3.89
C ALA A 141 9.49 12.01 -2.41
N LEU A 142 8.97 11.12 -1.55
CA LEU A 142 9.23 11.12 -0.11
C LEU A 142 10.23 10.03 0.34
N HIS A 143 10.41 8.97 -0.45
CA HIS A 143 11.33 7.86 -0.13
C HIS A 143 12.75 8.31 0.26
N PRO A 144 13.41 9.26 -0.44
CA PRO A 144 14.77 9.70 -0.07
C PRO A 144 14.85 10.45 1.27
N LYS A 145 13.72 10.79 1.89
CA LYS A 145 13.63 11.67 3.06
C LYS A 145 13.04 10.91 4.25
N VAL A 146 13.80 10.03 4.88
CA VAL A 146 13.41 9.43 6.19
C VAL A 146 13.33 10.58 7.22
N PRO A 147 12.25 10.72 8.03
CA PRO A 147 11.12 9.81 8.22
C PRO A 147 9.86 10.11 7.36
N LEU A 148 9.88 11.10 6.46
CA LEU A 148 8.70 11.53 5.68
C LEU A 148 8.07 10.42 4.81
N LEU A 149 8.81 9.36 4.46
CA LEU A 149 8.24 8.18 3.76
C LEU A 149 7.11 7.49 4.55
N PHE A 150 7.07 7.66 5.88
CA PHE A 150 5.99 7.09 6.70
C PHE A 150 4.64 7.79 6.46
N ILE A 151 4.64 9.04 5.97
CA ILE A 151 3.44 9.82 5.60
C ILE A 151 2.66 9.16 4.46
N THR A 152 3.34 8.44 3.55
CA THR A 152 2.66 7.65 2.50
C THR A 152 2.50 6.19 2.87
N THR A 153 3.32 5.66 3.78
CA THR A 153 3.33 4.23 4.11
C THR A 153 2.28 3.86 5.15
N PHE A 154 2.23 4.53 6.31
CA PHE A 154 1.24 4.18 7.33
C PHE A 154 -0.21 4.44 6.92
N PRO A 155 -0.57 5.56 6.25
CA PRO A 155 -1.93 5.75 5.76
C PRO A 155 -2.36 4.69 4.74
N ARG A 156 -1.46 4.16 3.90
CA ARG A 156 -1.78 3.05 2.99
C ARG A 156 -2.09 1.75 3.74
N TYR A 157 -1.32 1.41 4.78
CA TYR A 157 -1.69 0.28 5.65
C TYR A 157 -3.04 0.49 6.34
N PHE A 158 -3.27 1.68 6.91
CA PHE A 158 -4.57 2.01 7.53
C PHE A 158 -5.74 1.86 6.55
N LEU A 159 -5.61 2.30 5.29
CA LEU A 159 -6.63 2.11 4.25
C LEU A 159 -6.91 0.62 3.93
N ILE A 160 -5.87 -0.23 3.90
CA ILE A 160 -6.02 -1.68 3.75
C ILE A 160 -6.76 -2.28 4.96
N PHE A 161 -6.35 -1.93 6.19
CA PHE A 161 -7.01 -2.42 7.41
C PHE A 161 -8.46 -1.93 7.56
N PHE A 162 -8.79 -0.72 7.07
CA PHE A 162 -10.16 -0.25 6.96
C PHE A 162 -11.01 -1.19 6.08
N MET A 163 -10.54 -1.57 4.89
CA MET A 163 -11.28 -2.48 4.01
C MET A 163 -11.40 -3.90 4.60
N ILE A 164 -10.31 -4.45 5.16
CA ILE A 164 -10.31 -5.79 5.79
C ILE A 164 -11.29 -5.83 6.97
N THR A 165 -11.18 -4.89 7.91
CA THR A 165 -12.06 -4.87 9.10
C THR A 165 -13.50 -4.55 8.72
N GLY A 166 -13.74 -3.75 7.68
CA GLY A 166 -15.06 -3.53 7.12
C GLY A 166 -15.70 -4.82 6.58
N CYS A 167 -14.94 -5.65 5.86
CA CYS A 167 -15.43 -6.98 5.44
C CYS A 167 -15.81 -7.86 6.64
N VAL A 168 -14.99 -7.86 7.70
CA VAL A 168 -15.28 -8.63 8.94
C VAL A 168 -16.54 -8.10 9.65
N VAL A 169 -16.71 -6.79 9.75
CA VAL A 169 -17.90 -6.18 10.37
C VAL A 169 -19.17 -6.47 9.58
N ALA A 170 -19.12 -6.44 8.24
CA ALA A 170 -20.26 -6.86 7.41
C ALA A 170 -20.58 -8.35 7.60
N ALA A 171 -19.55 -9.21 7.65
CA ALA A 171 -19.73 -10.64 7.87
C ALA A 171 -20.40 -10.98 9.20
N ILE A 172 -20.06 -10.26 10.28
CA ILE A 172 -20.69 -10.40 11.60
C ILE A 172 -22.17 -9.96 11.62
N ARG A 173 -22.60 -9.18 10.62
CA ARG A 173 -23.96 -8.60 10.51
C ARG A 173 -24.84 -9.26 9.46
N THR A 174 -24.39 -10.41 8.94
CA THR A 174 -25.11 -11.23 7.96
C THR A 174 -25.79 -12.39 8.67
#